data_AF-A0A7V0V1Q0-F1
#
_entry.id   AF-A0A7V0V1Q0-F1
#
_cell.length_a   1.000
_cell.length_b   1.000
_cell.length_c   1.000
_cell.angle_alpha   90.00
_cell.angle_beta   90.00
_cell.angle_gamma   90.00
#
_symmetry.space_group_name_H-M   'P 1'
#
loop_
_entity.id
_entity.type
_entity.pdbx_description
1 polymer ?
#
loop_
_entity_poly.entity_id
_entity_poly.type
_entity_poly.pdbx_seq_one_letter_code
_entity_poly.pdbx_strand_id
1 'polypeptide(L)'
;MACILLARCQSFRRQEQGMIFQQGVDALAHAEPLDRPADGLQGWVRRAYRAAGRTGSRLANALYGTWLGHPFHPVVTDVVVGTWTATEVLDALDALSGRHVFARCADASLLTGIGAASVAVLSGLTEWQHTRAHPRRVGLVHAIANISITLLQGTSLALRLLGARRAGRALSGFCYGVLITSSYLGGEMVGKYRIGVNHAPVDQVPQQFVAVMAERDLPENELRRVDAGGVSVLLVRQGERIYAMHATCTHLGGPLPQGTLVDGVIQCPWHGSRFDLETGRVVRGPASFPEQCLATRVRDGQIEVGPPAGLGRCRHEPVGATG
;
A
#
# COMPACT_ATOMS: atom_id res chain seq x y z
N MET A 1 20.56 20.18 -40.16
CA MET A 1 20.71 18.70 -40.11
C MET A 1 21.41 18.20 -38.85
N ALA A 2 22.50 18.81 -38.38
CA ALA A 2 23.24 18.35 -37.17
C ALA A 2 22.42 18.35 -35.87
N CYS A 3 21.58 19.37 -35.60
CA CYS A 3 20.71 19.39 -34.42
C CYS A 3 19.65 18.28 -34.39
N ILE A 4 19.14 17.84 -35.55
CA ILE A 4 18.10 16.79 -35.64
C ILE A 4 18.71 15.40 -35.40
N LEU A 5 19.94 15.18 -35.88
CA LEU A 5 20.70 13.96 -35.63
C LEU A 5 21.15 13.85 -34.16
N LEU A 6 21.57 14.95 -33.54
CA LEU A 6 21.90 15.00 -32.11
C LEU A 6 20.65 14.77 -31.23
N ALA A 7 19.51 15.35 -31.59
CA ALA A 7 18.24 15.13 -30.88
C ALA A 7 17.75 13.68 -30.98
N ARG A 8 17.84 13.04 -32.16
CA ARG A 8 17.52 11.61 -32.34
C ARG A 8 18.50 10.69 -31.60
N CYS A 9 19.79 11.02 -31.58
CA CYS A 9 20.78 10.24 -30.85
C CYS A 9 20.60 10.35 -29.32
N GLN A 10 20.14 11.51 -28.84
CA GLN A 10 19.76 11.71 -27.44
C GLN A 10 18.42 11.06 -27.07
N SER A 11 17.44 10.98 -27.99
CA SER A 11 16.18 10.26 -27.74
C SER A 11 16.38 8.75 -27.74
N PHE A 12 17.22 8.23 -28.65
CA PHE A 12 17.57 6.81 -28.69
C PHE A 12 18.35 6.38 -27.45
N ARG A 13 19.36 7.15 -27.03
CA ARG A 13 20.08 6.90 -25.77
C ARG A 13 19.20 7.00 -24.52
N ARG A 14 18.18 7.87 -24.51
CA ARG A 14 17.18 7.94 -23.42
C ARG A 14 16.25 6.72 -23.42
N GLN A 15 15.85 6.22 -24.58
CA GLN A 15 15.07 4.97 -24.68
C GLN A 15 15.91 3.75 -24.25
N GLU A 16 17.20 3.69 -24.60
CA GLU A 16 18.11 2.63 -24.15
C GLU A 16 18.39 2.65 -22.64
N GLN A 17 18.55 3.84 -22.03
CA GLN A 17 18.77 3.94 -20.58
C GLN A 17 17.54 3.55 -19.75
N GLY A 18 16.33 3.85 -20.24
CA GLY A 18 15.09 3.36 -19.63
C GLY A 18 14.96 1.82 -19.66
N MET A 19 15.57 1.17 -20.67
CA MET A 19 15.61 -0.29 -20.77
C MET A 19 16.55 -0.93 -19.75
N ILE A 20 17.69 -0.32 -19.40
CA ILE A 20 18.68 -0.96 -18.50
C ILE A 20 18.14 -1.13 -17.08
N PHE A 21 17.53 -0.09 -16.50
CA PHE A 21 16.96 -0.17 -15.15
C PHE A 21 15.78 -1.15 -15.09
N GLN A 22 14.90 -1.12 -16.10
CA GLN A 22 13.80 -2.07 -16.21
C GLN A 22 14.30 -3.52 -16.38
N GLN A 23 15.32 -3.75 -17.22
CA GLN A 23 15.97 -5.06 -17.38
C GLN A 23 16.54 -5.57 -16.05
N GLY A 24 17.17 -4.69 -15.26
CA GLY A 24 17.67 -5.04 -13.92
C GLY A 24 16.55 -5.45 -12.96
N VAL A 25 15.46 -4.69 -12.92
CA VAL A 25 14.29 -5.05 -12.07
C VAL A 25 13.62 -6.33 -12.55
N ASP A 26 13.46 -6.51 -13.87
CA ASP A 26 12.91 -7.72 -14.45
C ASP A 26 13.79 -8.93 -14.12
N ALA A 27 15.11 -8.81 -14.18
CA ALA A 27 16.02 -9.87 -13.74
C ALA A 27 15.80 -10.26 -12.27
N LEU A 28 15.65 -9.27 -11.38
CA LEU A 28 15.33 -9.52 -9.96
C LEU A 28 13.95 -10.18 -9.78
N ALA A 29 12.95 -9.72 -10.52
CA ALA A 29 11.59 -10.27 -10.49
C ALA A 29 11.53 -11.74 -10.93
N HIS A 30 12.47 -12.17 -11.77
CA HIS A 30 12.60 -13.55 -12.26
C HIS A 30 13.63 -14.38 -11.48
N ALA A 31 14.32 -13.81 -10.49
CA ALA A 31 15.32 -14.52 -9.69
C ALA A 31 14.68 -15.50 -8.69
N GLU A 32 14.28 -16.69 -9.16
CA GLU A 32 13.70 -17.77 -8.36
C GLU A 32 14.51 -18.16 -7.10
N PRO A 33 15.86 -18.08 -7.07
CA PRO A 33 16.61 -18.34 -5.84
C PRO A 33 16.21 -17.45 -4.64
N LEU A 34 15.58 -16.30 -4.88
CA LEU A 34 15.07 -15.40 -3.84
C LEU A 34 13.78 -15.91 -3.16
N ASP A 35 13.11 -16.93 -3.72
CA ASP A 35 11.85 -17.42 -3.16
C ASP A 35 12.02 -18.07 -1.78
N ARG A 36 13.01 -18.96 -1.63
CA ARG A 36 13.27 -19.63 -0.35
C ARG A 36 13.52 -18.65 0.81
N PRO A 37 14.46 -17.69 0.70
CA PRO A 37 14.66 -16.71 1.78
C PRO A 37 13.42 -15.84 2.00
N ALA A 38 12.71 -15.45 0.92
CA ALA A 38 11.48 -14.69 1.05
C ALA A 38 10.40 -15.46 1.84
N ASP A 39 10.15 -16.71 1.48
CA ASP A 39 9.18 -17.57 2.15
C ASP A 39 9.51 -17.80 3.63
N GLY A 40 10.79 -18.01 3.93
CA GLY A 40 11.29 -18.13 5.30
C GLY A 40 11.00 -16.88 6.12
N LEU A 41 11.30 -15.70 5.57
CA LEU A 41 11.07 -14.42 6.24
C LEU A 41 9.58 -14.13 6.40
N GLN A 42 8.77 -14.26 5.35
CA GLN A 42 7.32 -14.06 5.44
C GLN A 42 6.69 -15.02 6.46
N GLY A 43 7.13 -16.28 6.49
CA GLY A 43 6.67 -17.28 7.45
C GLY A 43 7.04 -16.94 8.90
N TRP A 44 8.22 -16.34 9.12
CA TRP A 44 8.62 -15.83 10.43
C TRP A 44 7.76 -14.64 10.86
N VAL A 45 7.54 -13.64 9.99
CA VAL A 45 6.69 -12.47 10.28
C VAL A 45 5.28 -12.90 10.65
N ARG A 46 4.67 -13.81 9.87
CA ARG A 46 3.33 -14.37 10.16
C ARG A 46 3.29 -15.11 11.50
N ARG A 47 4.37 -15.80 11.89
CA ARG A 47 4.45 -16.49 13.19
C ARG A 47 4.57 -15.47 14.33
N ALA A 48 5.36 -14.43 14.17
CA ALA A 48 5.51 -13.36 15.17
C ALA A 48 4.16 -12.68 15.47
N TYR A 49 3.41 -12.31 14.44
CA TYR A 49 2.07 -11.72 14.64
C TYR A 49 1.08 -12.68 15.31
N ARG A 50 1.11 -13.98 14.93
CA ARG A 50 0.26 -14.99 15.56
C ARG A 50 0.62 -15.21 17.03
N ALA A 51 1.91 -15.30 17.36
CA ALA A 51 2.39 -15.43 18.73
C ALA A 51 2.01 -14.23 19.60
N ALA A 52 2.01 -13.02 19.04
CA ALA A 52 1.58 -11.80 19.72
C ALA A 52 0.04 -11.65 19.85
N GLY A 53 -0.74 -12.58 19.29
CA GLY A 53 -2.20 -12.66 19.45
C GLY A 53 -2.95 -11.38 19.10
N ARG A 54 -3.75 -10.87 20.06
CA ARG A 54 -4.55 -9.65 19.89
C ARG A 54 -3.67 -8.41 19.74
N THR A 55 -2.58 -8.32 20.49
CA THR A 55 -1.63 -7.21 20.40
C THR A 55 -0.95 -7.18 19.03
N GLY A 56 -0.53 -8.35 18.54
CA GLY A 56 0.01 -8.49 17.19
C GLY A 56 -0.97 -8.04 16.10
N SER A 57 -2.24 -8.41 16.24
CA SER A 57 -3.28 -8.00 15.29
C SER A 57 -3.55 -6.48 15.33
N ARG A 58 -3.55 -5.86 16.50
CA ARG A 58 -3.69 -4.40 16.65
C ARG A 58 -2.50 -3.66 16.03
N LEU A 59 -1.29 -4.14 16.29
CA LEU A 59 -0.07 -3.58 15.71
C LEU A 59 -0.09 -3.72 14.18
N ALA A 60 -0.46 -4.88 13.65
CA ALA A 60 -0.56 -5.09 12.21
C ALA A 60 -1.55 -4.12 11.57
N ASN A 61 -2.75 -3.95 12.14
CA ASN A 61 -3.74 -2.97 11.66
C ASN A 61 -3.18 -1.53 11.65
N ALA A 62 -2.48 -1.14 12.71
CA ALA A 62 -1.83 0.17 12.77
C ALA A 62 -0.79 0.35 11.65
N LEU A 63 0.04 -0.69 11.41
CA LEU A 63 1.10 -0.70 10.40
C LEU A 63 0.60 -0.83 8.96
N TYR A 64 -0.58 -1.43 8.72
CA TYR A 64 -1.23 -1.37 7.41
C TYR A 64 -1.79 0.03 7.12
N GLY A 65 -2.10 0.83 8.15
CA GLY A 65 -2.76 2.12 7.99
C GLY A 65 -4.29 2.05 7.95
N THR A 66 -4.90 1.02 8.55
CA THR A 66 -6.37 0.87 8.57
C THR A 66 -7.09 2.06 9.23
N TRP A 67 -6.41 2.73 10.17
CA TRP A 67 -6.92 3.93 10.84
C TRP A 67 -6.83 5.19 9.96
N LEU A 68 -5.93 5.20 9.00
CA LEU A 68 -5.70 6.30 8.07
C LEU A 68 -6.63 6.23 6.85
N GLY A 69 -7.12 5.03 6.51
CA GLY A 69 -7.81 4.80 5.24
C GLY A 69 -6.85 4.78 4.04
N HIS A 70 -5.55 4.71 4.29
CA HIS A 70 -4.47 4.75 3.30
C HIS A 70 -3.29 3.90 3.81
N PRO A 71 -2.53 3.24 2.93
CA PRO A 71 -1.31 2.52 3.31
C PRO A 71 -0.37 3.42 4.12
N PHE A 72 0.10 2.91 5.26
CA PHE A 72 0.95 3.69 6.17
C PHE A 72 2.41 3.74 5.69
N HIS A 73 2.92 2.66 5.06
CA HIS A 73 4.31 2.57 4.64
C HIS A 73 4.75 3.73 3.73
N PRO A 74 4.02 4.09 2.65
CA PRO A 74 4.38 5.23 1.79
C PRO A 74 4.45 6.57 2.54
N VAL A 75 3.53 6.81 3.49
CA VAL A 75 3.50 8.05 4.29
C VAL A 75 4.76 8.20 5.13
N VAL A 76 5.22 7.10 5.72
CA VAL A 76 6.44 7.11 6.55
C VAL A 76 7.69 7.23 5.68
N THR A 77 7.71 6.60 4.50
CA THR A 77 8.86 6.71 3.59
C THR A 77 9.08 8.13 3.07
N ASP A 78 8.03 8.94 2.92
CA ASP A 78 8.17 10.36 2.55
C ASP A 78 8.94 11.14 3.61
N VAL A 79 8.71 10.85 4.90
CA VAL A 79 9.48 11.43 6.00
C VAL A 79 10.95 10.99 5.92
N VAL A 80 11.23 9.73 5.61
CA VAL A 80 12.60 9.21 5.47
C VAL A 80 13.33 9.91 4.33
N VAL A 81 12.74 9.95 3.14
CA VAL A 81 13.35 10.59 1.96
C VAL A 81 13.53 12.08 2.19
N GLY A 82 12.53 12.76 2.75
CA GLY A 82 12.59 14.20 3.03
C GLY A 82 13.69 14.55 4.05
N THR A 83 13.75 13.82 5.18
CA THR A 83 14.74 14.07 6.22
C THR A 83 16.17 13.74 5.78
N TRP A 84 16.39 12.64 5.05
CA TRP A 84 17.73 12.33 4.54
C TRP A 84 18.14 13.27 3.39
N THR A 85 17.22 13.72 2.55
CA THR A 85 17.52 14.79 1.58
C THR A 85 17.92 16.08 2.29
N ALA A 86 17.19 16.47 3.35
CA ALA A 86 17.54 17.62 4.17
C ALA A 86 18.91 17.46 4.83
N THR A 87 19.27 16.26 5.31
CA THR A 87 20.60 15.97 5.85
C THR A 87 21.70 16.30 4.83
N GLU A 88 21.57 15.84 3.59
CA GLU A 88 22.56 16.09 2.54
C GLU A 88 22.69 17.60 2.21
N VAL A 89 21.57 18.31 2.12
CA VAL A 89 21.56 19.77 1.90
C VAL A 89 22.20 20.51 3.07
N LEU A 90 21.86 20.16 4.31
CA LEU A 90 22.39 20.80 5.51
C LEU A 90 23.88 20.52 5.69
N ASP A 91 24.35 19.32 5.36
CA ASP A 91 25.78 19.03 5.33
C ASP A 91 26.50 19.86 4.27
N ALA A 92 25.94 20.00 3.06
CA ALA A 92 26.52 20.88 2.04
C ALA A 92 26.64 22.33 2.55
N LEU A 93 25.57 22.86 3.16
CA LEU A 93 25.57 24.21 3.76
C LEU A 93 26.58 24.35 4.90
N ASP A 94 26.73 23.34 5.76
CA ASP A 94 27.76 23.30 6.81
C ASP A 94 29.17 23.38 6.22
N ALA A 95 29.46 22.60 5.17
CA ALA A 95 30.78 22.64 4.50
C ALA A 95 31.07 23.98 3.82
N LEU A 96 30.06 24.62 3.22
CA LEU A 96 30.24 25.85 2.45
C LEU A 96 30.27 27.11 3.32
N SER A 97 29.47 27.14 4.38
CA SER A 97 29.30 28.34 5.20
C SER A 97 30.16 28.36 6.47
N GLY A 98 30.67 27.19 6.91
CA GLY A 98 31.36 27.04 8.19
C GLY A 98 30.46 27.28 9.43
N ARG A 99 29.14 27.43 9.24
CA ARG A 99 28.20 27.69 10.34
C ARG A 99 27.75 26.38 10.97
N HIS A 100 28.25 26.09 12.16
CA HIS A 100 27.95 24.88 12.94
C HIS A 100 26.46 24.69 13.30
N VAL A 101 25.59 25.67 13.07
CA VAL A 101 24.13 25.46 13.18
C VAL A 101 23.65 24.41 12.18
N PHE A 102 24.16 24.42 10.94
CA PHE A 102 23.76 23.46 9.91
C PHE A 102 24.23 22.05 10.24
N ALA A 103 25.42 21.89 10.84
CA ALA A 103 25.88 20.59 11.33
C ALA A 103 24.90 19.96 12.33
N ARG A 104 24.44 20.73 13.32
CA ARG A 104 23.48 20.24 14.33
C ARG A 104 22.12 19.90 13.70
N CYS A 105 21.65 20.72 12.76
CA CYS A 105 20.42 20.44 12.03
C CYS A 105 20.53 19.17 11.16
N ALA A 106 21.67 18.96 10.48
CA ALA A 106 21.91 17.76 9.68
C ALA A 106 21.86 16.50 10.55
N ASP A 107 22.49 16.53 11.74
CA ASP A 107 22.54 15.39 12.64
C ASP A 107 21.15 15.08 13.23
N ALA A 108 20.39 16.12 13.58
CA ALA A 108 19.00 15.98 14.02
C ALA A 108 18.13 15.39 12.91
N SER A 109 18.24 15.90 11.67
CA SER A 109 17.50 15.39 10.51
C SER A 109 17.84 13.93 10.20
N LEU A 110 19.13 13.57 10.26
CA LEU A 110 19.60 12.20 10.08
C LEU A 110 18.99 11.25 11.13
N LEU A 111 18.99 11.67 12.40
CA LEU A 111 18.40 10.90 13.50
C LEU A 111 16.88 10.73 13.32
N THR A 112 16.17 11.80 12.95
CA THR A 112 14.72 11.73 12.63
C THR A 112 14.47 10.74 11.50
N GLY A 113 15.28 10.79 10.44
CA GLY A 113 15.17 9.86 9.31
C GLY A 113 15.43 8.40 9.69
N ILE A 114 16.40 8.12 10.58
CA ILE A 114 16.64 6.76 11.11
C ILE A 114 15.43 6.26 11.92
N GLY A 115 14.83 7.13 12.73
CA GLY A 115 13.61 6.82 13.48
C GLY A 115 12.44 6.49 12.55
N ALA A 116 12.19 7.33 11.54
CA ALA A 116 11.16 7.10 10.53
C ALA A 116 11.44 5.82 9.72
N ALA A 117 12.70 5.57 9.35
CA ALA A 117 13.09 4.39 8.57
C ALA A 117 12.83 3.10 9.33
N SER A 118 13.02 3.11 10.66
CA SER A 118 12.69 1.96 11.51
C SER A 118 11.20 1.64 11.48
N VAL A 119 10.34 2.66 11.49
CA VAL A 119 8.88 2.50 11.34
C VAL A 119 8.50 2.07 9.91
N ALA A 120 9.19 2.59 8.90
CA ALA A 120 9.00 2.20 7.49
C ALA A 120 9.37 0.71 7.28
N VAL A 121 10.45 0.22 7.89
CA VAL A 121 10.84 -1.20 7.84
C VAL A 121 9.75 -2.08 8.43
N LEU A 122 9.20 -1.71 9.59
CA LEU A 122 8.13 -2.47 10.22
C LEU A 122 6.87 -2.51 9.33
N SER A 123 6.38 -1.35 8.92
CA SER A 123 5.17 -1.25 8.07
C SER A 123 5.34 -1.94 6.72
N GLY A 124 6.50 -1.78 6.07
CA GLY A 124 6.82 -2.41 4.79
C GLY A 124 6.89 -3.94 4.89
N LEU A 125 7.50 -4.48 5.96
CA LEU A 125 7.51 -5.93 6.21
C LEU A 125 6.11 -6.48 6.50
N THR A 126 5.28 -5.72 7.23
CA THR A 126 3.88 -6.10 7.49
C THR A 126 3.09 -6.21 6.19
N GLU A 127 3.23 -5.27 5.27
CA GLU A 127 2.56 -5.29 3.98
C GLU A 127 3.11 -6.39 3.06
N TRP A 128 4.44 -6.43 2.92
CA TRP A 128 5.15 -7.35 2.02
C TRP A 128 4.88 -8.84 2.29
N GLN A 129 4.52 -9.22 3.52
CA GLN A 129 4.25 -10.63 3.87
C GLN A 129 3.09 -11.29 3.09
N HIS A 130 2.26 -10.49 2.40
CA HIS A 130 1.13 -10.95 1.57
C HIS A 130 1.44 -10.99 0.07
N THR A 131 2.61 -10.50 -0.35
CA THR A 131 3.03 -10.51 -1.75
C THR A 131 3.44 -11.90 -2.21
N ARG A 132 3.31 -12.18 -3.51
CA ARG A 132 3.65 -13.46 -4.15
C ARG A 132 4.42 -13.23 -5.45
N ALA A 133 5.11 -14.27 -5.92
CA ALA A 133 5.82 -14.26 -7.21
C ALA A 133 6.74 -13.03 -7.39
N HIS A 134 6.64 -12.33 -8.51
CA HIS A 134 7.51 -11.21 -8.89
C HIS A 134 7.65 -10.10 -7.83
N PRO A 135 6.57 -9.45 -7.34
CA PRO A 135 6.68 -8.38 -6.34
C PRO A 135 7.29 -8.86 -5.02
N ARG A 136 7.15 -10.15 -4.67
CA ARG A 136 7.79 -10.68 -3.46
C ARG A 136 9.31 -10.61 -3.54
N ARG A 137 9.89 -10.96 -4.69
CA ARG A 137 11.35 -10.99 -4.92
C ARG A 137 11.91 -9.58 -4.98
N VAL A 138 11.27 -8.69 -5.73
CA VAL A 138 11.64 -7.27 -5.80
C VAL A 138 11.55 -6.62 -4.42
N GLY A 139 10.47 -6.88 -3.68
CA GLY A 139 10.27 -6.38 -2.32
C GLY A 139 11.33 -6.87 -1.33
N LEU A 140 11.83 -8.11 -1.45
CA LEU A 140 12.91 -8.62 -0.60
C LEU A 140 14.21 -7.84 -0.81
N VAL A 141 14.59 -7.60 -2.08
CA VAL A 141 15.81 -6.85 -2.41
C VAL A 141 15.69 -5.40 -1.95
N HIS A 142 14.53 -4.77 -2.19
CA HIS A 142 14.22 -3.44 -1.69
C HIS A 142 14.33 -3.36 -0.15
N ALA A 143 13.79 -4.35 0.57
CA ALA A 143 13.88 -4.40 2.03
C ALA A 143 15.34 -4.54 2.51
N ILE A 144 16.12 -5.44 1.91
CA ILE A 144 17.54 -5.64 2.25
C ILE A 144 18.34 -4.36 2.03
N ALA A 145 18.13 -3.68 0.88
CA ALA A 145 18.79 -2.43 0.57
C ALA A 145 18.45 -1.35 1.62
N ASN A 146 17.17 -1.13 1.93
CA ASN A 146 16.76 -0.09 2.88
C ASN A 146 17.16 -0.38 4.34
N ILE A 147 17.14 -1.65 4.77
CA ILE A 147 17.66 -2.03 6.10
C ILE A 147 19.17 -1.74 6.16
N SER A 148 19.92 -2.10 5.12
CA SER A 148 21.36 -1.83 5.03
C SER A 148 21.65 -0.33 5.05
N ILE A 149 20.91 0.47 4.27
CA ILE A 149 21.00 1.93 4.27
C ILE A 149 20.75 2.49 5.67
N THR A 150 19.69 2.03 6.35
CA THR A 150 19.32 2.52 7.69
C THR A 150 20.43 2.23 8.72
N LEU A 151 21.00 1.03 8.69
CA LEU A 151 22.14 0.66 9.56
C LEU A 151 23.37 1.51 9.27
N LEU A 152 23.71 1.70 7.99
CA LEU A 152 24.85 2.53 7.58
C LEU A 152 24.64 4.01 7.92
N GLN A 153 23.40 4.50 7.89
CA GLN A 153 23.06 5.85 8.37
C GLN A 153 23.21 5.98 9.89
N GLY A 154 22.89 4.91 10.65
CA GLY A 154 23.25 4.82 12.07
C GLY A 154 24.78 4.90 12.29
N THR A 155 25.56 4.20 11.47
CA THR A 155 27.03 4.30 11.48
C THR A 155 27.52 5.69 11.10
N SER A 156 26.91 6.35 10.11
CA SER A 156 27.18 7.74 9.74
C SER A 156 26.98 8.67 10.93
N LEU A 157 25.86 8.52 11.65
CA LEU A 157 25.59 9.28 12.87
C LEU A 157 26.64 9.01 13.96
N ALA A 158 26.99 7.75 14.21
CA ALA A 158 28.03 7.39 15.17
C ALA A 158 29.40 8.00 14.81
N LEU A 159 29.80 7.96 13.54
CA LEU A 159 31.05 8.59 13.08
C LEU A 159 31.05 10.10 13.31
N ARG A 160 29.91 10.78 13.12
CA ARG A 160 29.79 12.22 13.41
C ARG A 160 29.97 12.50 14.90
N LEU A 161 29.36 11.69 15.76
CA LEU A 161 29.46 11.81 17.22
C LEU A 161 30.87 11.52 17.76
N LEU A 162 31.61 10.62 17.08
CA LEU A 162 33.00 10.27 17.41
C LEU A 162 34.03 11.26 16.83
N GLY A 163 33.59 12.38 16.25
CA GLY A 163 34.48 13.41 15.67
C GLY A 163 34.94 13.13 14.24
N ALA A 164 34.61 11.98 13.65
CA ALA A 164 34.91 11.62 12.27
C ALA A 164 33.87 12.16 11.26
N ARG A 165 33.46 13.43 11.39
CA ARG A 165 32.33 14.02 10.64
C ARG A 165 32.47 13.91 9.12
N ARG A 166 33.68 14.09 8.57
CA ARG A 166 33.92 13.96 7.12
C ARG A 166 33.62 12.55 6.60
N ALA A 167 34.01 11.53 7.36
CA ALA A 167 33.70 10.13 7.03
C ALA A 167 32.21 9.84 7.17
N GLY A 168 31.56 10.35 8.23
CA GLY A 168 30.10 10.24 8.39
C GLY A 168 29.33 10.87 7.22
N ARG A 169 29.73 12.07 6.78
CA ARG A 169 29.14 12.73 5.60
C ARG A 169 29.33 11.94 4.31
N ALA A 170 30.53 11.43 4.07
CA ALA A 170 30.80 10.61 2.88
C ALA A 170 29.94 9.33 2.87
N LEU A 171 29.81 8.67 4.03
CA LEU A 171 28.96 7.49 4.17
C LEU A 171 27.47 7.83 3.97
N SER A 172 26.99 8.95 4.52
CA SER A 172 25.62 9.44 4.31
C SER A 172 25.32 9.69 2.84
N GLY A 173 26.21 10.41 2.14
CA GLY A 173 26.05 10.69 0.71
C GLY A 173 26.05 9.42 -0.15
N PHE A 174 26.90 8.44 0.18
CA PHE A 174 26.86 7.12 -0.46
C PHE A 174 25.51 6.42 -0.23
N CYS A 175 25.05 6.39 1.02
CA CYS A 175 23.75 5.81 1.38
C CYS A 175 22.59 6.49 0.65
N TYR A 176 22.63 7.82 0.50
CA TYR A 176 21.64 8.58 -0.24
C TYR A 176 21.63 8.24 -1.74
N GLY A 177 22.80 8.02 -2.35
CA GLY A 177 22.90 7.52 -3.72
C GLY A 177 22.25 6.14 -3.90
N VAL A 178 22.47 5.22 -2.97
CA VAL A 178 21.84 3.87 -2.99
C VAL A 178 20.33 3.98 -2.72
N LEU A 179 19.91 4.89 -1.83
CA LEU A 179 18.51 5.16 -1.54
C LEU A 179 17.72 5.49 -2.81
N ILE A 180 18.23 6.36 -3.69
CA ILE A 180 17.55 6.73 -4.94
C ILE A 180 17.23 5.49 -5.79
N THR A 181 18.19 4.55 -5.90
CA THR A 181 17.99 3.28 -6.62
C THR A 181 16.95 2.41 -5.91
N SER A 182 16.98 2.34 -4.58
CA SER A 182 16.00 1.56 -3.82
C SER A 182 14.59 2.17 -3.89
N SER A 183 14.48 3.49 -3.90
CA SER A 183 13.22 4.23 -4.09
C SER A 183 12.60 3.92 -5.45
N TYR A 184 13.40 3.73 -6.50
CA TYR A 184 12.91 3.26 -7.80
C TYR A 184 12.27 1.87 -7.70
N LEU A 185 12.88 0.92 -6.97
CA LEU A 185 12.28 -0.41 -6.73
C LEU A 185 10.95 -0.30 -5.97
N GLY A 186 10.85 0.62 -5.00
CA GLY A 186 9.60 0.91 -4.30
C GLY A 186 8.54 1.48 -5.25
N GLY A 187 8.93 2.39 -6.14
CA GLY A 187 8.07 2.92 -7.19
C GLY A 187 7.54 1.85 -8.14
N GLU A 188 8.39 0.90 -8.55
CA GLU A 188 7.99 -0.26 -9.37
C GLU A 188 6.98 -1.17 -8.65
N MET A 189 7.17 -1.42 -7.35
CA MET A 189 6.22 -2.17 -6.53
C MET A 189 4.83 -1.54 -6.55
N VAL A 190 4.75 -0.22 -6.39
CA VAL A 190 3.47 0.51 -6.40
C VAL A 190 2.90 0.65 -7.81
N GLY A 191 3.71 1.07 -8.78
CA GLY A 191 3.26 1.41 -10.13
C GLY A 191 2.97 0.18 -11.00
N LYS A 192 3.91 -0.77 -11.08
CA LYS A 192 3.82 -1.94 -11.96
C LYS A 192 3.07 -3.09 -11.30
N TYR A 193 3.41 -3.40 -10.05
CA TYR A 193 2.82 -4.52 -9.32
C TYR A 193 1.61 -4.15 -8.46
N ARG A 194 1.26 -2.85 -8.41
CA ARG A 194 0.08 -2.36 -7.69
C ARG A 194 0.10 -2.72 -6.19
N ILE A 195 1.26 -2.78 -5.57
CA ILE A 195 1.33 -3.03 -4.11
C ILE A 195 0.97 -1.75 -3.36
N GLY A 196 0.11 -1.88 -2.34
CA GLY A 196 -0.32 -0.74 -1.53
C GLY A 196 -1.23 0.24 -2.27
N VAL A 197 -1.98 -0.21 -3.29
CA VAL A 197 -2.99 0.63 -3.97
C VAL A 197 -4.38 0.06 -3.76
N ASN A 198 -5.42 0.85 -4.07
CA ASN A 198 -6.78 0.33 -4.07
C ASN A 198 -6.99 -0.56 -5.32
N HIS A 199 -7.30 -1.83 -5.09
CA HIS A 199 -7.62 -2.79 -6.15
C HIS A 199 -9.12 -2.87 -6.50
N ALA A 200 -10.00 -2.27 -5.69
CA ALA A 200 -11.38 -2.11 -6.08
C ALA A 200 -11.45 -1.12 -7.26
N PRO A 201 -12.31 -1.36 -8.26
CA PRO A 201 -12.40 -0.50 -9.43
C PRO A 201 -13.19 0.77 -9.10
N VAL A 202 -12.54 1.73 -8.43
CA VAL A 202 -13.17 2.96 -7.90
C VAL A 202 -13.90 3.81 -8.94
N ASP A 203 -13.44 3.76 -10.20
CA ASP A 203 -14.05 4.51 -11.31
C ASP A 203 -15.16 3.72 -12.03
N GLN A 204 -15.31 2.43 -11.74
CA GLN A 204 -16.34 1.57 -12.32
C GLN A 204 -17.52 1.47 -11.37
N VAL A 205 -18.37 2.48 -11.39
CA VAL A 205 -19.59 2.56 -10.57
C VAL A 205 -20.80 2.87 -11.45
N PRO A 206 -22.00 2.32 -11.16
CA PRO A 206 -23.19 2.62 -11.93
C PRO A 206 -23.54 4.10 -11.80
N GLN A 207 -23.72 4.82 -12.90
CA GLN A 207 -24.12 6.25 -12.86
C GLN A 207 -25.63 6.43 -12.66
N GLN A 208 -26.40 5.37 -12.89
CA GLN A 208 -27.85 5.31 -12.73
C GLN A 208 -28.20 4.00 -12.04
N PHE A 209 -29.40 3.91 -11.49
CA PHE A 209 -29.90 2.66 -10.92
C PHE A 209 -30.11 1.61 -12.01
N VAL A 210 -29.52 0.43 -11.82
CA VAL A 210 -29.61 -0.73 -12.71
C VAL A 210 -30.28 -1.86 -11.94
N ALA A 211 -31.35 -2.44 -12.48
CA ALA A 211 -31.97 -3.64 -11.93
C ALA A 211 -31.02 -4.83 -12.07
N VAL A 212 -30.74 -5.53 -10.96
CA VAL A 212 -29.72 -6.58 -10.91
C VAL A 212 -30.26 -7.97 -10.56
N MET A 213 -31.34 -8.05 -9.79
CA MET A 213 -32.04 -9.30 -9.49
C MET A 213 -33.39 -9.04 -8.80
N ALA A 214 -34.27 -10.05 -8.79
CA ALA A 214 -35.48 -9.97 -7.99
C ALA A 214 -35.16 -10.02 -6.48
N GLU A 215 -35.90 -9.25 -5.69
CA GLU A 215 -35.68 -9.14 -4.25
C GLU A 215 -35.75 -10.51 -3.54
N ARG A 216 -36.78 -11.29 -3.87
CA ARG A 216 -37.03 -12.63 -3.32
C ARG A 216 -35.92 -13.65 -3.64
N ASP A 217 -35.09 -13.37 -4.64
CA ASP A 217 -34.03 -14.29 -5.09
C ASP A 217 -32.71 -14.04 -4.36
N LEU A 218 -32.65 -13.06 -3.43
CA LEU A 218 -31.49 -12.81 -2.57
C LEU A 218 -31.73 -13.40 -1.18
N PRO A 219 -31.17 -14.57 -0.86
CA PRO A 219 -31.37 -15.22 0.43
C PRO A 219 -30.67 -14.46 1.55
N GLU A 220 -31.17 -14.68 2.77
CA GLU A 220 -30.61 -14.11 4.00
C GLU A 220 -29.15 -14.54 4.20
N ASN A 221 -28.27 -13.58 4.50
CA ASN A 221 -26.84 -13.76 4.75
C ASN A 221 -26.02 -14.42 3.62
N GLU A 222 -26.55 -14.54 2.40
CA GLU A 222 -25.77 -15.01 1.25
C GLU A 222 -24.95 -13.89 0.61
N LEU A 223 -23.74 -14.22 0.19
CA LEU A 223 -22.83 -13.34 -0.53
C LEU A 223 -23.07 -13.46 -2.04
N ARG A 224 -23.93 -12.61 -2.60
CA ARG A 224 -24.31 -12.69 -4.00
C ARG A 224 -23.51 -11.74 -4.87
N ARG A 225 -22.83 -12.26 -5.89
CA ARG A 225 -22.27 -11.42 -6.97
C ARG A 225 -23.35 -11.09 -8.00
N VAL A 226 -23.46 -9.83 -8.37
CA VAL A 226 -24.29 -9.35 -9.47
C VAL A 226 -23.51 -8.39 -10.38
N ASP A 227 -24.03 -8.16 -11.59
CA ASP A 227 -23.53 -7.17 -12.53
C ASP A 227 -24.50 -5.98 -12.58
N ALA A 228 -24.00 -4.78 -12.28
CA ALA A 228 -24.74 -3.53 -12.37
C ALA A 228 -24.14 -2.67 -13.50
N GLY A 229 -24.47 -3.00 -14.74
CA GLY A 229 -23.99 -2.25 -15.91
C GLY A 229 -22.47 -2.39 -16.12
N GLY A 230 -21.95 -3.62 -16.04
CA GLY A 230 -20.52 -3.93 -16.14
C GLY A 230 -19.75 -3.79 -14.82
N VAL A 231 -20.40 -3.30 -13.76
CA VAL A 231 -19.81 -3.19 -12.43
C VAL A 231 -20.11 -4.44 -11.62
N SER A 232 -19.07 -5.09 -11.11
CA SER A 232 -19.20 -6.28 -10.27
C SER A 232 -19.50 -5.90 -8.83
N VAL A 233 -20.70 -6.22 -8.35
CA VAL A 233 -21.22 -5.83 -7.03
C VAL A 233 -21.45 -7.06 -6.15
N LEU A 234 -21.10 -6.94 -4.87
CA LEU A 234 -21.52 -7.85 -3.81
C LEU A 234 -22.82 -7.34 -3.19
N LEU A 235 -23.87 -8.16 -3.22
CA LEU A 235 -25.11 -7.97 -2.49
C LEU A 235 -25.20 -8.90 -1.30
N VAL A 236 -25.73 -8.38 -0.19
CA VAL A 236 -26.04 -9.14 1.01
C VAL A 236 -27.37 -8.68 1.57
N ARG A 237 -28.24 -9.62 1.96
CA ARG A 237 -29.45 -9.32 2.75
C ARG A 237 -29.22 -9.66 4.21
N GLN A 238 -29.60 -8.75 5.11
CA GLN A 238 -29.80 -9.06 6.54
C GLN A 238 -31.14 -8.48 7.01
N GLY A 239 -32.13 -9.34 7.20
CA GLY A 239 -33.52 -8.96 7.45
C GLY A 239 -34.10 -8.16 6.28
N GLU A 240 -34.61 -6.96 6.58
CA GLU A 240 -35.15 -6.04 5.56
C GLU A 240 -34.07 -5.20 4.87
N ARG A 241 -32.81 -5.33 5.30
CA ARG A 241 -31.70 -4.50 4.79
C ARG A 241 -30.99 -5.21 3.66
N ILE A 242 -30.69 -4.45 2.62
CA ILE A 242 -29.85 -4.88 1.49
C ILE A 242 -28.63 -3.98 1.46
N TYR A 243 -27.46 -4.60 1.43
CA TYR A 243 -26.16 -3.94 1.35
C TYR A 243 -25.56 -4.18 -0.02
N ALA A 244 -24.93 -3.16 -0.59
CA ALA A 244 -24.17 -3.27 -1.82
C ALA A 244 -22.79 -2.61 -1.70
N MET A 245 -21.77 -3.34 -2.12
CA MET A 245 -20.40 -2.85 -2.24
C MET A 245 -19.72 -3.47 -3.45
N HIS A 246 -18.53 -2.99 -3.83
CA HIS A 246 -17.75 -3.67 -4.87
C HIS A 246 -17.48 -5.13 -4.49
N ALA A 247 -17.47 -6.01 -5.48
CA ALA A 247 -17.17 -7.44 -5.27
C ALA A 247 -15.67 -7.73 -5.11
N THR A 248 -14.81 -6.74 -5.31
CA THR A 248 -13.36 -6.88 -5.39
C THR A 248 -12.70 -6.17 -4.22
N CYS A 249 -12.04 -6.95 -3.36
CA CYS A 249 -11.37 -6.47 -2.17
C CYS A 249 -10.30 -5.41 -2.47
N THR A 250 -10.32 -4.28 -1.75
CA THR A 250 -9.40 -3.16 -1.93
C THR A 250 -7.91 -3.51 -1.76
N HIS A 251 -7.59 -4.58 -1.02
CA HIS A 251 -6.20 -4.92 -0.67
C HIS A 251 -5.37 -5.42 -1.86
N LEU A 252 -5.75 -6.53 -2.47
CA LEU A 252 -5.03 -7.15 -3.59
C LEU A 252 -5.99 -7.65 -4.68
N GLY A 253 -7.28 -7.29 -4.60
CA GLY A 253 -8.28 -7.67 -5.60
C GLY A 253 -9.00 -8.99 -5.32
N GLY A 254 -9.01 -9.46 -4.07
CA GLY A 254 -9.66 -10.72 -3.71
C GLY A 254 -11.18 -10.71 -3.90
N PRO A 255 -11.80 -11.84 -4.31
CA PRO A 255 -13.23 -11.90 -4.60
C PRO A 255 -14.05 -11.97 -3.31
N LEU A 256 -14.64 -10.85 -2.90
CA LEU A 256 -15.47 -10.79 -1.68
C LEU A 256 -16.68 -11.73 -1.71
N PRO A 257 -17.36 -12.00 -2.85
CA PRO A 257 -18.43 -12.99 -2.91
C PRO A 257 -18.02 -14.42 -2.56
N GLN A 258 -16.72 -14.75 -2.58
CA GLN A 258 -16.19 -16.06 -2.16
C GLN A 258 -15.72 -16.04 -0.70
N GLY A 259 -15.98 -14.95 0.03
CA GLY A 259 -15.60 -14.76 1.41
C GLY A 259 -16.54 -15.42 2.41
N THR A 260 -16.45 -14.97 3.65
CA THR A 260 -17.32 -15.41 4.75
C THR A 260 -17.94 -14.21 5.44
N LEU A 261 -19.24 -14.26 5.71
CA LEU A 261 -19.96 -13.25 6.48
C LEU A 261 -20.09 -13.71 7.93
N VAL A 262 -19.67 -12.87 8.88
CA VAL A 262 -19.86 -13.12 10.32
C VAL A 262 -20.27 -11.80 10.97
N ASP A 263 -21.42 -11.76 11.63
CA ASP A 263 -21.90 -10.61 12.42
C ASP A 263 -21.86 -9.27 11.65
N GLY A 264 -22.32 -9.26 10.40
CA GLY A 264 -22.32 -8.04 9.57
C GLY A 264 -20.94 -7.63 9.05
N VAL A 265 -19.93 -8.49 9.20
CA VAL A 265 -18.56 -8.25 8.74
C VAL A 265 -18.18 -9.27 7.66
N ILE A 266 -17.91 -8.78 6.45
CA ILE A 266 -17.41 -9.61 5.35
C ILE A 266 -15.90 -9.82 5.51
N GLN A 267 -15.45 -11.08 5.42
CA GLN A 267 -14.04 -11.44 5.39
C GLN A 267 -13.63 -11.93 4.00
N CYS A 268 -12.63 -11.27 3.41
CA CYS A 268 -12.03 -11.66 2.13
C CYS A 268 -11.31 -13.02 2.24
N PRO A 269 -11.49 -13.94 1.26
CA PRO A 269 -10.93 -15.29 1.33
C PRO A 269 -9.42 -15.36 1.10
N TRP A 270 -8.79 -14.33 0.53
CA TRP A 270 -7.37 -14.39 0.18
C TRP A 270 -6.44 -14.19 1.38
N HIS A 271 -6.60 -13.07 2.08
CA HIS A 271 -5.70 -12.67 3.15
C HIS A 271 -6.43 -12.26 4.44
N GLY A 272 -7.77 -12.40 4.46
CA GLY A 272 -8.57 -12.19 5.67
C GLY A 272 -8.89 -10.74 6.00
N SER A 273 -8.75 -9.80 5.05
CA SER A 273 -9.27 -8.43 5.22
C SER A 273 -10.75 -8.48 5.59
N ARG A 274 -11.16 -7.65 6.55
CA ARG A 274 -12.52 -7.60 7.07
C ARG A 274 -13.12 -6.22 6.89
N PHE A 275 -14.34 -6.17 6.38
CA PHE A 275 -15.07 -4.94 6.14
C PHE A 275 -16.45 -5.00 6.79
N ASP A 276 -16.84 -3.90 7.39
CA ASP A 276 -18.17 -3.71 7.96
C ASP A 276 -19.20 -3.49 6.84
N LEU A 277 -20.29 -4.27 6.83
CA LEU A 277 -21.31 -4.19 5.77
C LEU A 277 -22.09 -2.88 5.78
N GLU A 278 -22.25 -2.23 6.93
CA GLU A 278 -23.03 -0.99 7.03
C GLU A 278 -22.24 0.21 6.49
N THR A 279 -20.94 0.22 6.71
CA THR A 279 -20.08 1.40 6.48
C THR A 279 -19.03 1.22 5.40
N GLY A 280 -18.72 -0.02 5.01
CA GLY A 280 -17.59 -0.36 4.13
C GLY A 280 -16.22 -0.20 4.81
N ARG A 281 -16.16 0.19 6.08
CA ARG A 281 -14.89 0.46 6.78
C ARG A 281 -14.09 -0.81 7.01
N VAL A 282 -12.78 -0.69 6.97
CA VAL A 282 -11.87 -1.76 7.36
C VAL A 282 -11.99 -2.02 8.86
N VAL A 283 -12.48 -3.20 9.23
CA VAL A 283 -12.47 -3.72 10.60
C VAL A 283 -11.13 -4.37 10.92
N ARG A 284 -10.55 -5.06 9.93
CA ARG A 284 -9.24 -5.70 10.05
C ARG A 284 -8.54 -5.70 8.70
N GLY A 285 -7.25 -5.36 8.70
CA GLY A 285 -6.40 -5.45 7.52
C GLY A 285 -6.20 -6.90 7.06
N PRO A 286 -5.45 -7.10 5.98
CA PRO A 286 -4.42 -6.19 5.46
C PRO A 286 -4.91 -5.04 4.55
N ALA A 287 -6.18 -5.00 4.14
CA ALA A 287 -6.72 -3.82 3.46
C ALA A 287 -6.54 -2.55 4.30
N SER A 288 -6.12 -1.45 3.68
CA SER A 288 -6.04 -0.12 4.29
C SER A 288 -7.14 0.81 3.80
N PHE A 289 -7.60 0.64 2.57
CA PHE A 289 -8.72 1.38 1.98
C PHE A 289 -10.06 0.74 2.37
N PRO A 290 -11.10 1.55 2.68
CA PRO A 290 -12.46 1.06 2.85
C PRO A 290 -13.03 0.52 1.53
N GLU A 291 -14.01 -0.38 1.63
CA GLU A 291 -14.80 -0.81 0.47
C GLU A 291 -15.80 0.27 0.07
N GLN A 292 -15.97 0.44 -1.25
CA GLN A 292 -16.88 1.42 -1.80
C GLN A 292 -18.32 0.91 -1.71
N CYS A 293 -19.14 1.63 -0.95
CA CYS A 293 -20.57 1.44 -0.82
C CYS A 293 -21.32 1.93 -2.07
N LEU A 294 -22.31 1.16 -2.53
CA LEU A 294 -23.16 1.52 -3.68
C LEU A 294 -24.60 1.74 -3.21
N ALA A 295 -25.24 2.78 -3.76
CA ALA A 295 -26.64 3.04 -3.48
C ALA A 295 -27.47 1.85 -3.95
N THR A 296 -28.43 1.43 -3.13
CA THR A 296 -29.31 0.31 -3.45
C THR A 296 -30.74 0.70 -3.15
N ARG A 297 -31.67 0.26 -3.99
CA ARG A 297 -33.10 0.40 -3.74
C ARG A 297 -33.87 -0.84 -4.18
N VAL A 298 -35.04 -1.06 -3.60
CA VAL A 298 -36.02 -2.02 -4.14
C VAL A 298 -37.13 -1.25 -4.85
N ARG A 299 -37.42 -1.62 -6.10
CA ARG A 299 -38.51 -1.06 -6.89
C ARG A 299 -39.23 -2.18 -7.62
N ASP A 300 -40.55 -2.26 -7.47
CA ASP A 300 -41.38 -3.27 -8.16
C ASP A 300 -40.88 -4.72 -7.96
N GLY A 301 -40.37 -5.02 -6.76
CA GLY A 301 -39.79 -6.32 -6.40
C GLY A 301 -38.43 -6.62 -7.02
N GLN A 302 -37.76 -5.63 -7.64
CA GLN A 302 -36.40 -5.72 -8.15
C GLN A 302 -35.44 -4.94 -7.27
N ILE A 303 -34.28 -5.53 -6.99
CA ILE A 303 -33.14 -4.83 -6.42
C ILE A 303 -32.48 -4.04 -7.55
N GLU A 304 -32.31 -2.75 -7.35
CA GLU A 304 -31.56 -1.87 -8.23
C GLU A 304 -30.33 -1.31 -7.50
N VAL A 305 -29.17 -1.32 -8.18
CA VAL A 305 -27.92 -0.75 -7.66
C VAL A 305 -27.55 0.49 -8.48
N GLY A 306 -27.17 1.56 -7.81
CA GLY A 306 -26.93 2.87 -8.39
C GLY A 306 -25.55 3.46 -8.03
N PRO A 307 -25.45 4.81 -8.06
CA PRO A 307 -24.20 5.53 -7.81
C PRO A 307 -23.57 5.27 -6.44
N PRO A 308 -22.29 5.67 -6.25
CA PRO A 308 -21.65 5.66 -4.94
C PRO A 308 -22.53 6.33 -3.87
N ALA A 309 -22.78 5.63 -2.77
CA ALA A 309 -23.58 6.16 -1.66
C ALA A 309 -22.77 7.05 -0.68
N GLY A 310 -21.48 7.29 -0.98
CA GLY A 310 -20.52 7.88 -0.06
C GLY A 310 -20.00 6.86 0.99
N LEU A 311 -18.80 7.10 1.54
CA LEU A 311 -18.24 6.25 2.59
C LEU A 311 -19.15 6.27 3.83
N GLY A 312 -19.39 5.10 4.44
CA GLY A 312 -20.24 4.99 5.63
C GLY A 312 -21.73 4.74 5.36
N ARG A 313 -22.16 4.58 4.10
CA ARG A 313 -23.57 4.41 3.71
C ARG A 313 -23.78 3.23 2.76
N CYS A 314 -23.37 2.01 3.15
CA CYS A 314 -23.59 0.80 2.33
C CYS A 314 -25.03 0.27 2.41
N ARG A 315 -25.85 0.82 3.31
CA ARG A 315 -27.21 0.38 3.58
C ARG A 315 -28.22 1.06 2.63
N HIS A 316 -29.13 0.27 2.07
CA HIS A 316 -30.43 0.77 1.62
C HIS A 316 -31.33 1.10 2.83
N GLU A 317 -31.81 2.34 2.92
CA GLU A 317 -32.95 2.69 3.77
C GLU A 317 -34.27 2.47 3.01
N PRO A 318 -35.17 1.60 3.48
CA PRO A 318 -36.49 1.43 2.88
C PRO A 318 -37.20 2.79 2.81
N VAL A 319 -37.81 3.11 1.66
CA VAL A 319 -38.68 4.28 1.53
C VAL A 319 -39.86 4.08 2.48
N GLY A 320 -39.83 4.77 3.63
CA GLY A 320 -40.84 4.67 4.69
C GLY A 320 -40.31 4.58 6.12
N ALA A 321 -38.99 4.50 6.34
CA ALA A 321 -38.38 4.40 7.68
C ALA A 321 -38.00 5.76 8.32
N THR A 322 -38.59 6.87 7.90
CA THR A 322 -38.58 8.12 8.68
C THR A 322 -39.74 8.09 9.66
N GLY A 323 -39.45 7.68 10.89
CA GLY A 323 -40.24 8.06 12.07
C GLY A 323 -39.92 9.49 12.48
#